data_AF-A0A2D5T4B8-F1
#
_entry.id   AF-A0A2D5T4B8-F1
#
_cell.length_a   1.000
_cell.length_b   1.000
_cell.length_c   1.000
_cell.angle_alpha   90.00
_cell.angle_beta   90.00
_cell.angle_gamma   90.00
#
_symmetry.space_group_name_H-M   'P 1'
#
loop_
_entity.id
_entity.type
_entity.pdbx_description
1 polymer ?
#
loop_
_entity_poly.entity_id
_entity_poly.type
_entity_poly.pdbx_seq_one_letter_code
_entity_poly.pdbx_strand_id
1 'polypeptide(L)'
;MAASINSIDRFPTTNNDLVEVGNRIFLCRNTGNLILELEVNGTHFPSLSGNYGFASSVFECTNIFGKSGSIFIDYADGTGEHEYPFKENTDFKMRLAKTANNQLPPNPTRADYSEIGFYNYPIYFFDDIDPSVPIDDNYPVTRKIKIRFPRFQDLLIFNLRYTGLLGELPSAIGRFRNLDSLSIFRSENLDSLGSDFDKVFCKNLTLGGLGFSFSVGIPEFILNSNSLEYVNLNSAVTLSGTNSESKLDRFFSNELPNLNGFDLSSTKIDTRIPDFHKDITGEIGFSGQNTSGFLFSNNLSNWKGSLSISNSTSLPDSEIVRVLEDSSITSFNAVSNSFNLDIITTEINTTIRLLILGRGDSFGGSLPSFLGNLTALDSLYFGDFGNGQDFPQLKFYGNNPLPNSLSHLQLSKNTDLEVTVPTWFGTLNLNRFQSWSWQTQSRINTHVENFYSVVESTNAMTGSTYLRGLDYQLVNTNLNLNTNPRPSGTYEAPTGYIQGSANGTPTSPMQAIYVLVNQYNMTVTVLNELGNGKDIYTP
;
A
#
# COMPACT_ATOMS: atom_id res chain seq x y z
N MET A 1 42.81 29.75 2.96
CA MET A 1 41.54 30.27 3.51
C MET A 1 40.69 29.06 3.86
N ALA A 2 40.78 28.62 5.12
CA ALA A 2 40.00 27.50 5.64
C ALA A 2 38.67 28.08 6.15
N ALA A 3 37.56 27.64 5.56
CA ALA A 3 36.22 28.00 6.03
C ALA A 3 35.96 27.29 7.36
N SER A 4 35.56 28.08 8.36
CA SER A 4 35.15 27.62 9.67
C SER A 4 33.86 26.81 9.58
N ILE A 5 33.91 25.55 10.00
CA ILE A 5 32.73 24.76 10.34
C ILE A 5 32.15 25.39 11.61
N ASN A 6 31.15 26.26 11.45
CA ASN A 6 30.42 26.83 12.57
C ASN A 6 29.41 25.80 13.10
N SER A 7 29.64 25.41 14.35
CA SER A 7 28.69 24.84 15.32
C SER A 7 27.67 23.81 14.80
N ILE A 8 28.11 22.55 14.72
CA ILE A 8 27.23 21.45 15.11
C ILE A 8 26.97 21.63 16.61
N ASP A 9 25.71 21.83 17.01
CA ASP A 9 25.31 21.77 18.41
C ASP A 9 25.87 20.49 19.02
N ARG A 10 26.72 20.64 20.04
CA ARG A 10 27.51 19.56 20.64
C ARG A 10 26.62 18.36 20.94
N PHE A 11 26.95 17.19 20.38
CA PHE A 11 26.45 15.91 20.85
C PHE A 11 26.64 15.84 22.39
N PRO A 12 25.66 15.35 23.16
CA PRO A 12 25.77 15.32 24.62
C PRO A 12 26.97 14.46 25.04
N THR A 13 27.87 15.07 25.81
CA THR A 13 29.17 14.48 26.19
C THR A 13 29.11 13.65 27.47
N THR A 14 27.92 13.32 27.98
CA THR A 14 27.78 12.52 29.20
C THR A 14 26.83 11.34 29.01
N ASN A 15 27.23 10.15 29.48
CA ASN A 15 26.45 8.89 29.41
C ASN A 15 25.07 8.96 30.10
N ASN A 16 24.74 10.08 30.76
CA ASN A 16 23.47 10.28 31.46
C ASN A 16 22.34 10.85 30.57
N ASP A 17 22.64 11.19 29.31
CA ASP A 17 21.67 11.78 28.35
C ASP A 17 21.10 10.75 27.36
N LEU A 18 21.51 9.50 27.51
CA LEU A 18 21.18 8.38 26.65
C LEU A 18 20.30 7.40 27.44
N VAL A 19 19.10 7.08 26.94
CA VAL A 19 18.28 6.01 27.49
C VAL A 19 18.25 4.87 26.50
N GLU A 20 18.63 3.69 26.95
CA GLU A 20 18.52 2.47 26.14
C GLU A 20 17.12 1.86 26.36
N VAL A 21 16.35 1.68 25.29
CA VAL A 21 15.07 0.95 25.30
C VAL A 21 15.15 -0.13 24.23
N GLY A 22 15.27 -1.40 24.66
CA GLY A 22 15.60 -2.50 23.76
C GLY A 22 17.02 -2.33 23.19
N ASN A 23 17.19 -2.53 21.88
CA ASN A 23 18.49 -2.37 21.20
C ASN A 23 18.72 -0.94 20.66
N ARG A 24 18.13 0.09 21.29
CA ARG A 24 18.14 1.46 20.78
C ARG A 24 18.46 2.47 21.86
N ILE A 25 19.27 3.46 21.49
CA ILE A 25 19.68 4.55 22.36
C ILE A 25 18.91 5.83 21.96
N PHE A 26 18.24 6.43 22.93
CA PHE A 26 17.43 7.65 22.79
C PHE A 26 18.13 8.84 23.44
N LEU A 27 18.11 9.99 22.77
CA LEU A 27 18.52 11.26 23.36
C LEU A 27 17.40 11.79 24.26
N CYS A 28 17.58 11.76 25.58
CA CYS A 28 16.49 11.98 26.53
C CYS A 28 16.39 13.38 27.15
N ARG A 29 17.34 14.30 26.90
CA ARG A 29 17.37 15.61 27.59
C ARG A 29 17.42 16.84 26.67
N ASN A 30 16.45 16.98 25.77
CA ASN A 30 15.99 18.35 25.48
C ASN A 30 14.84 18.67 26.43
N THR A 31 15.18 19.24 27.58
CA THR A 31 14.22 19.72 28.58
C THR A 31 13.59 21.01 28.06
N GLY A 32 12.39 20.92 27.50
CA GLY A 32 11.63 22.08 27.05
C GLY A 32 10.48 21.69 26.14
N ASN A 33 9.51 22.58 26.04
CA ASN A 33 8.46 22.45 25.04
C ASN A 33 9.05 22.62 23.63
N LEU A 34 8.64 21.76 22.70
CA LEU A 34 8.70 22.06 21.28
C LEU A 34 7.36 22.64 20.86
N ILE A 35 7.35 23.76 20.15
CA ILE A 35 6.13 24.36 19.61
C ILE A 35 6.27 24.37 18.08
N LEU A 36 5.32 23.75 17.39
CA LEU A 36 5.15 23.87 15.95
C LEU A 36 4.01 24.86 15.68
N GLU A 37 4.28 25.92 14.91
CA GLU A 37 3.24 26.86 14.47
C GLU A 37 2.84 26.50 13.04
N LEU A 38 1.74 25.76 12.86
CA LEU A 38 1.29 25.34 11.54
C LEU A 38 0.29 26.36 10.98
N GLU A 39 0.52 26.80 9.75
CA GLU A 39 -0.47 27.60 9.01
C GLU A 39 -1.44 26.66 8.30
N VAL A 40 -2.74 26.85 8.52
CA VAL A 40 -3.81 25.97 8.03
C VAL A 40 -5.01 26.79 7.57
N ASN A 41 -5.79 26.26 6.64
CA ASN A 41 -7.12 26.78 6.28
C ASN A 41 -8.22 25.79 6.66
N GLY A 42 -9.48 26.22 6.51
CA GLY A 42 -10.65 25.40 6.79
C GLY A 42 -11.39 25.80 8.07
N THR A 43 -12.51 25.11 8.30
CA THR A 43 -13.36 25.29 9.50
C THR A 43 -12.94 24.40 10.68
N HIS A 44 -11.95 23.53 10.47
CA HIS A 44 -11.48 22.56 11.44
C HIS A 44 -10.01 22.16 11.21
N PHE A 45 -9.44 21.39 12.14
CA PHE A 45 -8.11 20.81 12.00
C PHE A 45 -8.08 19.32 12.38
N PRO A 46 -7.41 18.44 11.59
CA PRO A 46 -6.77 18.73 10.30
C PRO A 46 -7.80 18.91 9.17
N SER A 47 -7.66 19.98 8.38
CA SER A 47 -8.40 20.17 7.12
C SER A 47 -7.82 19.31 6.01
N LEU A 48 -8.63 18.97 5.01
CA LEU A 48 -8.19 18.22 3.84
C LEU A 48 -7.44 19.15 2.87
N SER A 49 -6.28 18.73 2.36
CA SER A 49 -5.61 19.42 1.25
C SER A 49 -6.33 19.10 -0.06
N GLY A 50 -6.67 20.11 -0.85
CA GLY A 50 -7.18 19.93 -2.22
C GLY A 50 -8.52 19.18 -2.35
N ASN A 51 -8.84 18.74 -3.57
CA ASN A 51 -10.10 18.07 -3.92
C ASN A 51 -10.03 16.54 -3.80
N TYR A 52 -9.37 16.01 -2.77
CA TYR A 52 -9.29 14.56 -2.56
C TYR A 52 -10.55 14.01 -1.89
N GLY A 53 -11.67 13.99 -2.60
CA GLY A 53 -12.96 13.53 -2.07
C GLY A 53 -13.01 12.11 -1.48
N PHE A 54 -11.93 11.31 -1.67
CA PHE A 54 -11.79 9.94 -1.15
C PHE A 54 -10.61 9.75 -0.17
N ALA A 55 -9.87 10.81 0.17
CA ALA A 55 -8.74 10.71 1.11
C ALA A 55 -9.07 11.26 2.50
N SER A 56 -8.45 10.68 3.52
CA SER A 56 -8.62 11.11 4.91
C SER A 56 -7.48 12.04 5.31
N SER A 57 -7.78 13.24 5.82
CA SER A 57 -6.76 14.09 6.44
C SER A 57 -6.34 13.48 7.78
N VAL A 58 -5.04 13.46 8.07
CA VAL A 58 -4.49 12.82 9.27
C VAL A 58 -3.36 13.65 9.84
N PHE A 59 -3.50 14.05 11.10
CA PHE A 59 -2.42 14.44 11.98
C PHE A 59 -2.25 13.37 13.05
N GLU A 60 -1.07 12.78 13.11
CA GLU A 60 -0.80 11.62 13.96
C GLU A 60 0.59 11.70 14.58
N CYS A 61 0.66 11.37 15.86
CA CYS A 61 1.90 11.23 16.60
C CYS A 61 1.86 9.92 17.39
N THR A 62 3.00 9.24 17.49
CA THR A 62 3.14 8.04 18.33
C THR A 62 4.33 8.21 19.26
N ASN A 63 4.16 7.87 20.53
CA ASN A 63 5.18 7.95 21.57
C ASN A 63 5.96 6.64 21.70
N ILE A 64 7.12 6.66 22.36
CA ILE A 64 7.83 5.45 22.77
C ILE A 64 6.91 4.54 23.59
N PHE A 65 6.93 3.24 23.29
CA PHE A 65 6.14 2.23 23.99
C PHE A 65 6.34 2.32 25.51
N GLY A 66 5.23 2.34 26.26
CA GLY A 66 5.25 2.40 27.72
C GLY A 66 5.48 3.79 28.31
N LYS A 67 5.59 4.86 27.50
CA LYS A 67 5.64 6.24 28.00
C LYS A 67 4.31 6.95 27.77
N SER A 68 3.66 7.36 28.85
CA SER A 68 2.55 8.30 28.76
C SER A 68 3.04 9.69 28.31
N GLY A 69 2.14 10.45 27.69
CA GLY A 69 2.40 11.80 27.26
C GLY A 69 1.11 12.48 26.84
N SER A 70 1.24 13.75 26.48
CA SER A 70 0.17 14.53 25.84
C SER A 70 0.81 15.52 24.86
N ILE A 71 0.03 15.97 23.90
CA ILE A 71 0.31 17.20 23.15
C ILE A 71 -0.74 18.24 23.53
N PHE A 72 -0.44 19.50 23.26
CA PHE A 72 -1.37 20.61 23.48
C PHE A 72 -1.54 21.37 22.18
N ILE A 73 -2.76 21.67 21.79
CA ILE A 73 -3.05 22.42 20.55
C ILE A 73 -3.81 23.69 20.91
N ASP A 74 -3.24 24.83 20.56
CA ASP A 74 -3.94 26.11 20.51
C ASP A 74 -4.40 26.34 19.07
N TYR A 75 -5.72 26.36 18.88
CA TYR A 75 -6.35 26.50 17.57
C TYR A 75 -6.44 27.94 17.07
N ALA A 76 -5.91 28.90 17.84
CA ALA A 76 -5.95 30.33 17.55
C ALA A 76 -7.38 30.88 17.35
N ASP A 77 -8.37 30.27 18.00
CA ASP A 77 -9.79 30.67 18.00
C ASP A 77 -10.24 31.34 19.31
N GLY A 78 -9.30 31.56 20.24
CA GLY A 78 -9.56 32.19 21.54
C GLY A 78 -9.93 31.21 22.67
N THR A 79 -9.97 29.91 22.40
CA THR A 79 -10.31 28.88 23.41
C THR A 79 -9.13 28.43 24.26
N GLY A 80 -7.91 28.79 23.84
CA GLY A 80 -6.66 28.43 24.51
C GLY A 80 -6.11 27.07 24.08
N GLU A 81 -5.21 26.51 24.88
CA GLU A 81 -4.62 25.20 24.62
C GLU A 81 -5.54 24.07 25.05
N HIS A 82 -5.77 23.10 24.16
CA HIS A 82 -6.48 21.85 24.44
C HIS A 82 -5.49 20.70 24.58
N GLU A 83 -5.64 19.88 25.63
CA GLU A 83 -4.78 18.72 25.87
C GLU A 83 -5.30 17.47 25.13
N TYR A 84 -4.39 16.81 24.42
CA TYR A 84 -4.62 15.53 23.76
C TYR A 84 -3.66 14.49 24.33
N PRO A 85 -4.08 13.71 25.35
CA PRO A 85 -3.26 12.64 25.90
C PRO A 85 -3.00 11.52 24.88
N PHE A 86 -1.85 10.85 24.97
CA PHE A 86 -1.66 9.58 24.25
C PHE A 86 -2.38 8.49 25.05
N LYS A 87 -3.18 7.63 24.39
CA LYS A 87 -3.92 6.59 25.11
C LYS A 87 -2.95 5.59 25.77
N GLU A 88 -3.23 5.26 27.03
CA GLU A 88 -2.40 4.35 27.84
C GLU A 88 -2.65 2.86 27.53
N ASN A 89 -3.72 2.53 26.80
CA ASN A 89 -4.08 1.14 26.48
C ASN A 89 -3.64 0.78 25.06
N THR A 90 -2.60 -0.05 24.94
CA THR A 90 -1.99 -0.72 23.76
C THR A 90 -1.59 0.14 22.55
N ASP A 91 -2.26 1.26 22.31
CA ASP A 91 -2.03 2.19 21.21
C ASP A 91 -1.50 3.52 21.78
N PHE A 92 -0.18 3.62 21.92
CA PHE A 92 0.57 4.82 22.35
C PHE A 92 0.55 5.94 21.29
N LYS A 93 -0.61 6.16 20.68
CA LYS A 93 -0.84 6.92 19.47
C LYS A 93 -1.95 7.93 19.69
N MET A 94 -1.68 9.16 19.28
CA MET A 94 -2.67 10.22 19.14
C MET A 94 -2.91 10.45 17.65
N ARG A 95 -4.18 10.54 17.24
CA ARG A 95 -4.55 10.66 15.83
C ARG A 95 -5.80 11.51 15.66
N LEU A 96 -5.63 12.76 15.23
CA LEU A 96 -6.72 13.56 14.69
C LEU A 96 -6.88 13.24 13.20
N ALA A 97 -8.07 12.80 12.78
CA ALA A 97 -8.31 12.44 11.40
C ALA A 97 -9.74 12.76 10.94
N LYS A 98 -9.88 13.21 9.69
CA LYS A 98 -11.16 13.29 8.98
C LYS A 98 -11.22 12.16 7.97
N THR A 99 -12.23 11.29 8.04
CA THR A 99 -12.39 10.19 7.08
C THR A 99 -13.12 10.63 5.81
N ALA A 100 -12.68 10.10 4.66
CA ALA A 100 -13.26 10.45 3.36
C ALA A 100 -14.64 9.84 3.06
N ASN A 101 -14.96 8.71 3.70
CA ASN A 101 -16.00 7.78 3.23
C ASN A 101 -17.27 7.70 4.08
N ASN A 102 -17.44 8.57 5.07
CA ASN A 102 -18.77 8.70 5.61
C ASN A 102 -19.56 9.50 4.59
N GLN A 103 -20.66 8.91 4.08
CA GLN A 103 -21.76 9.70 3.54
C GLN A 103 -22.09 10.71 4.63
N LEU A 104 -21.51 11.90 4.48
CA LEU A 104 -21.77 12.99 5.37
C LEU A 104 -23.28 13.15 5.33
N PRO A 105 -23.98 13.14 6.49
CA PRO A 105 -25.39 13.47 6.48
C PRO A 105 -25.56 14.76 5.67
N PRO A 106 -26.56 14.86 4.77
CA PRO A 106 -26.76 16.07 4.00
C PRO A 106 -26.89 17.25 4.97
N ASN A 107 -25.90 18.16 4.96
CA ASN A 107 -25.66 19.22 5.95
C ASN A 107 -25.20 18.69 7.33
N PRO A 108 -23.98 18.16 7.42
CA PRO A 108 -23.50 17.62 8.67
C PRO A 108 -23.09 18.81 9.56
N THR A 109 -23.61 18.83 10.78
CA THR A 109 -23.36 19.91 11.74
C THR A 109 -22.05 19.65 12.48
N ARG A 110 -21.51 20.69 13.12
CA ARG A 110 -20.33 20.60 14.00
C ARG A 110 -20.44 19.47 15.05
N ALA A 111 -21.65 19.14 15.50
CA ALA A 111 -21.90 18.08 16.48
C ALA A 111 -21.70 16.66 15.90
N ASP A 112 -21.97 16.47 14.61
CA ASP A 112 -21.99 15.15 13.96
C ASP A 112 -20.57 14.55 13.75
N TYR A 113 -19.52 15.36 13.86
CA TYR A 113 -18.13 14.95 13.62
C TYR A 113 -17.32 14.64 14.86
N SER A 114 -17.93 14.79 16.04
CA SER A 114 -17.28 14.38 17.29
C SER A 114 -17.14 12.85 17.41
N GLU A 115 -17.81 12.07 16.55
CA GLU A 115 -17.95 10.60 16.71
C GLU A 115 -17.50 9.73 15.50
N ILE A 116 -16.96 10.30 14.42
CA ILE A 116 -16.67 9.50 13.20
C ILE A 116 -15.17 9.21 13.02
N GLY A 117 -14.79 7.93 13.23
CA GLY A 117 -13.74 7.26 12.42
C GLY A 117 -12.47 6.72 13.12
N PHE A 118 -12.57 5.62 13.87
CA PHE A 118 -11.47 4.69 14.27
C PHE A 118 -10.22 5.32 14.97
N TYR A 119 -10.45 5.88 16.17
CA TYR A 119 -9.55 6.12 17.34
C TYR A 119 -8.18 6.83 17.07
N ASN A 120 -7.83 8.01 17.61
CA ASN A 120 -8.06 8.66 18.93
C ASN A 120 -8.15 10.21 18.84
N TYR A 121 -9.24 10.79 19.39
CA TYR A 121 -9.65 12.21 19.54
C TYR A 121 -10.51 12.81 18.40
N PRO A 122 -11.56 13.61 18.74
CA PRO A 122 -12.43 14.24 17.75
C PRO A 122 -11.70 15.31 16.95
N ILE A 123 -12.14 15.54 15.71
CA ILE A 123 -11.75 16.70 14.92
C ILE A 123 -12.13 17.96 15.69
N TYR A 124 -11.22 18.94 15.73
CA TYR A 124 -11.51 20.21 16.38
C TYR A 124 -11.97 21.25 15.37
N PHE A 125 -13.07 21.91 15.69
CA PHE A 125 -13.66 22.99 14.91
C PHE A 125 -13.41 24.31 15.61
N PHE A 126 -13.08 25.33 14.83
CA PHE A 126 -12.74 26.64 15.36
C PHE A 126 -13.97 27.36 15.95
N ASP A 127 -13.88 27.76 17.22
CA ASP A 127 -15.00 28.33 17.98
C ASP A 127 -15.40 29.75 17.58
N ASP A 128 -14.49 30.50 16.96
CA ASP A 128 -14.73 31.86 16.47
C ASP A 128 -15.44 31.89 15.10
N ILE A 129 -15.67 30.74 14.46
CA ILE A 129 -16.45 30.63 13.23
C ILE A 129 -17.94 30.51 13.58
N ASP A 130 -18.78 31.26 12.86
CA ASP A 130 -20.23 31.15 12.97
C ASP A 130 -20.67 29.68 12.80
N PRO A 131 -21.37 29.08 13.79
CA PRO A 131 -21.81 27.68 13.73
C PRO A 131 -22.69 27.33 12.52
N SER A 132 -23.24 28.32 11.81
CA SER A 132 -24.02 28.13 10.57
C SER A 132 -23.14 27.92 9.34
N VAL A 133 -21.84 28.22 9.40
CA VAL A 133 -20.90 27.96 8.32
C VAL A 133 -20.75 26.45 8.15
N PRO A 134 -20.97 25.92 6.94
CA PRO A 134 -20.82 24.50 6.70
C PRO A 134 -19.36 24.10 6.85
N ILE A 135 -19.15 22.81 7.07
CA ILE A 135 -17.82 22.24 7.15
C ILE A 135 -17.15 22.35 5.79
N ASP A 136 -16.10 23.15 5.77
CA ASP A 136 -15.37 23.53 4.58
C ASP A 136 -13.87 23.41 4.85
N ASP A 137 -13.18 22.58 4.06
CA ASP A 137 -11.73 22.43 4.06
C ASP A 137 -11.04 23.63 3.39
N ASN A 138 -11.75 24.35 2.51
CA ASN A 138 -11.25 25.48 1.74
C ASN A 138 -11.74 26.83 2.30
N TYR A 139 -12.20 26.85 3.56
CA TYR A 139 -12.67 28.07 4.19
C TYR A 139 -11.55 29.14 4.14
N PRO A 140 -11.83 30.36 3.63
CA PRO A 140 -10.78 31.30 3.22
C PRO A 140 -10.03 31.94 4.39
N VAL A 141 -10.39 31.64 5.63
CA VAL A 141 -9.70 32.14 6.81
C VAL A 141 -8.51 31.23 7.13
N THR A 142 -7.32 31.80 7.02
CA THR A 142 -6.07 31.16 7.43
C THR A 142 -5.84 31.33 8.93
N ARG A 143 -5.29 30.29 9.57
CA ARG A 143 -4.98 30.23 10.99
C ARG A 143 -3.59 29.72 11.24
N LYS A 144 -3.00 30.16 12.34
CA LYS A 144 -1.73 29.68 12.84
C LYS A 144 -1.97 28.90 14.13
N ILE A 145 -2.17 27.59 14.00
CA ILE A 145 -2.34 26.73 15.16
C ILE A 145 -0.97 26.47 15.79
N LYS A 146 -0.93 26.36 17.13
CA LYS A 146 0.31 26.03 17.84
C LYS A 146 0.17 24.66 18.47
N ILE A 147 1.05 23.75 18.08
CA ILE A 147 1.12 22.41 18.65
C ILE A 147 2.34 22.31 19.55
N ARG A 148 2.08 22.19 20.85
CA ARG A 148 3.09 22.10 21.89
C ARG A 148 3.31 20.65 22.31
N PHE A 149 4.56 20.21 22.25
CA PHE A 149 5.04 18.91 22.65
C PHE A 149 5.96 19.05 23.88
N PRO A 150 5.46 18.76 25.09
CA PRO A 150 6.28 18.80 26.30
C PRO A 150 7.40 17.75 26.31
N ARG A 151 7.19 16.63 25.61
CA ARG A 151 8.08 15.46 25.57
C ARG A 151 8.39 15.03 24.13
N PHE A 152 8.71 16.00 23.27
CA PHE A 152 8.89 15.78 21.83
C PHE A 152 9.98 14.76 21.45
N GLN A 153 10.96 14.52 22.33
CA GLN A 153 11.99 13.50 22.12
C GLN A 153 11.52 12.08 22.40
N ASP A 154 10.35 11.90 23.04
CA ASP A 154 9.76 10.57 23.19
C ASP A 154 8.92 10.19 21.93
N LEU A 155 8.73 11.08 20.95
CA LEU A 155 8.01 10.75 19.72
C LEU A 155 8.83 9.82 18.82
N LEU A 156 8.17 8.76 18.35
CA LEU A 156 8.67 7.82 17.33
C LEU A 156 8.09 8.10 15.95
N ILE A 157 6.82 8.52 15.88
CA ILE A 157 6.14 8.76 14.60
C ILE A 157 5.55 10.15 14.62
N PHE A 158 5.77 10.89 13.53
CA PHE A 158 5.11 12.16 13.25
C PHE A 158 4.59 12.16 11.81
N ASN A 159 3.27 12.23 11.66
CA ASN A 159 2.58 12.07 10.38
C ASN A 159 1.61 13.24 10.14
N LEU A 160 1.81 13.94 9.03
CA LEU A 160 0.88 14.90 8.43
C LEU A 160 0.55 14.40 7.02
N ARG A 161 -0.66 13.90 6.83
CA ARG A 161 -1.11 13.32 5.55
C ARG A 161 -2.39 13.99 5.10
N TYR A 162 -2.46 14.33 3.81
CA TYR A 162 -3.63 14.97 3.19
C TYR A 162 -4.11 16.21 3.96
N THR A 163 -3.20 16.93 4.62
CA THR A 163 -3.56 18.07 5.49
C THR A 163 -3.40 19.37 4.72
N GLY A 164 -4.38 20.27 4.80
CA GLY A 164 -4.38 21.61 4.20
C GLY A 164 -3.38 22.57 4.87
N LEU A 165 -2.11 22.17 4.92
CA LEU A 165 -1.00 22.96 5.42
C LEU A 165 -0.66 24.04 4.40
N LEU A 166 -0.47 25.26 4.86
CA LEU A 166 -0.09 26.43 4.08
C LEU A 166 1.32 26.88 4.42
N GLY A 167 1.94 27.65 3.53
CA GLY A 167 3.20 28.33 3.81
C GLY A 167 4.40 27.40 4.02
N GLU A 168 5.30 27.80 4.90
CA GLU A 168 6.52 27.05 5.23
C GLU A 168 6.28 26.10 6.41
N LEU A 169 6.75 24.85 6.29
CA LEU A 169 6.74 23.92 7.42
C LEU A 169 7.68 24.44 8.54
N PRO A 170 7.29 24.50 9.82
CA PRO A 170 8.10 25.17 10.84
C PRO A 170 9.50 24.56 11.02
N SER A 171 10.52 25.42 11.09
CA SER A 171 11.92 25.03 11.36
C SER A 171 12.09 24.22 12.65
N ALA A 172 11.20 24.43 13.64
CA ALA A 172 11.14 23.68 14.87
C ALA A 172 11.06 22.14 14.65
N ILE A 173 10.53 21.66 13.51
CA ILE A 173 10.55 20.24 13.16
C ILE A 173 11.97 19.64 13.14
N GLY A 174 12.96 20.47 12.78
CA GLY A 174 14.38 20.17 12.81
C GLY A 174 14.95 19.85 14.19
N ARG A 175 14.14 19.86 15.27
CA ARG A 175 14.55 19.49 16.63
C ARG A 175 14.21 18.04 16.99
N PHE A 176 13.41 17.33 16.20
CA PHE A 176 13.15 15.92 16.43
C PHE A 176 14.42 15.08 16.19
N ARG A 177 14.81 14.27 17.18
CA ARG A 177 16.05 13.46 17.12
C ARG A 177 15.85 11.95 17.21
N ASN A 178 14.65 11.49 17.57
CA ASN A 178 14.36 10.09 17.87
C ASN A 178 13.21 9.51 17.02
N LEU A 179 12.86 10.16 15.90
CA LEU A 179 11.76 9.66 15.06
C LEU A 179 12.19 8.38 14.34
N ASP A 180 11.35 7.37 14.38
CA ASP A 180 11.39 6.26 13.45
C ASP A 180 10.80 6.64 12.10
N SER A 181 9.74 7.46 12.11
CA SER A 181 9.04 7.85 10.90
C SER A 181 8.64 9.32 10.94
N LEU A 182 8.99 10.04 9.87
CA LEU A 182 8.46 11.35 9.55
C LEU A 182 7.75 11.29 8.20
N SER A 183 6.45 11.58 8.17
CA SER A 183 5.68 11.65 6.93
C SER A 183 5.02 13.01 6.77
N ILE A 184 5.35 13.71 5.70
CA ILE A 184 4.59 14.83 5.14
C ILE A 184 4.13 14.41 3.75
N PHE A 185 2.85 14.09 3.60
CA PHE A 185 2.34 13.49 2.37
C PHE A 185 1.06 14.18 1.90
N ARG A 186 0.95 14.45 0.59
CA ARG A 186 -0.23 15.07 -0.03
C ARG A 186 -0.65 16.37 0.66
N SER A 187 0.33 17.22 0.96
CA SER A 187 0.13 18.57 1.53
C SER A 187 0.38 19.59 0.41
N GLU A 188 -0.58 19.68 -0.51
CA GLU A 188 -0.42 20.36 -1.80
C GLU A 188 -0.42 21.89 -1.70
N ASN A 189 -0.77 22.42 -0.55
CA ASN A 189 -0.77 23.86 -0.30
C ASN A 189 0.48 24.31 0.49
N LEU A 190 1.38 23.38 0.82
CA LEU A 190 2.65 23.67 1.47
C LEU A 190 3.62 24.25 0.45
N ASP A 191 4.22 25.40 0.76
CA ASP A 191 5.10 26.13 -0.16
C ASP A 191 6.57 25.70 -0.05
N SER A 192 7.01 25.33 1.16
CA SER A 192 8.42 24.97 1.41
C SER A 192 8.61 24.21 2.74
N LEU A 193 9.82 23.68 2.92
CA LEU A 193 10.27 23.13 4.20
C LEU A 193 11.02 24.19 5.01
N GLY A 194 10.88 24.09 6.33
CA GLY A 194 11.60 24.90 7.30
C GLY A 194 13.11 24.87 7.11
N SER A 195 13.77 26.02 7.33
CA SER A 195 15.23 26.15 7.25
C SER A 195 16.06 25.14 8.06
N ASP A 196 15.52 24.55 9.14
CA ASP A 196 16.18 23.54 9.97
C ASP A 196 15.73 22.10 9.66
N PHE A 197 14.95 21.88 8.60
CA PHE A 197 14.43 20.54 8.26
C PHE A 197 15.55 19.52 8.02
N ASP A 198 16.70 19.96 7.52
CA ASP A 198 17.91 19.15 7.32
C ASP A 198 18.47 18.56 8.62
N LYS A 199 18.10 19.11 9.78
CA LYS A 199 18.50 18.62 11.10
C LYS A 199 17.57 17.54 11.64
N VAL A 200 16.47 17.19 10.96
CA VAL A 200 15.61 16.09 11.37
C VAL A 200 16.39 14.78 11.33
N PHE A 201 16.31 14.01 12.41
CA PHE A 201 16.84 12.66 12.45
C PHE A 201 15.68 11.66 12.42
N CYS A 202 15.59 10.88 11.34
CA CYS A 202 14.62 9.79 11.23
C CYS A 202 15.14 8.61 10.42
N LYS A 203 14.48 7.46 10.55
CA LYS A 203 14.77 6.24 9.77
C LYS A 203 13.94 6.17 8.50
N ASN A 204 12.65 6.49 8.59
CA ASN A 204 11.73 6.45 7.46
C ASN A 204 11.26 7.87 7.18
N LEU A 205 11.56 8.36 5.98
CA LEU A 205 11.14 9.68 5.54
C LEU A 205 10.16 9.56 4.38
N THR A 206 9.00 10.19 4.51
CA THR A 206 8.05 10.37 3.40
C THR A 206 7.85 11.86 3.17
N LEU A 207 8.23 12.31 1.99
CA LEU A 207 7.98 13.65 1.45
C LEU A 207 7.37 13.46 0.08
N GLY A 208 6.04 13.46 -0.04
CA GLY A 208 5.39 13.18 -1.31
C GLY A 208 4.13 13.99 -1.53
N GLY A 209 3.81 14.29 -2.79
CA GLY A 209 2.64 15.12 -3.17
C GLY A 209 2.61 16.47 -2.44
N LEU A 210 3.74 17.18 -2.41
CA LEU A 210 3.84 18.49 -1.77
C LEU A 210 3.38 19.59 -2.73
N GLY A 211 3.05 20.79 -2.20
CA GLY A 211 2.71 21.96 -3.01
C GLY A 211 3.87 22.55 -3.82
N PHE A 212 5.07 22.04 -3.59
CA PHE A 212 6.28 22.36 -4.35
C PHE A 212 6.99 21.06 -4.77
N SER A 213 7.93 21.19 -5.71
CA SER A 213 8.84 20.11 -6.09
C SER A 213 10.29 20.53 -5.91
N PHE A 214 11.14 19.57 -5.55
CA PHE A 214 12.59 19.73 -5.56
C PHE A 214 13.07 19.70 -7.01
N SER A 215 13.20 20.89 -7.60
CA SER A 215 13.56 21.10 -9.00
C SER A 215 15.00 20.68 -9.36
N VAL A 216 15.86 20.52 -8.36
CA VAL A 216 17.28 20.14 -8.53
C VAL A 216 17.51 18.66 -8.16
N GLY A 217 16.48 17.81 -8.24
CA GLY A 217 16.54 16.40 -7.86
C GLY A 217 16.54 16.16 -6.36
N ILE A 218 17.18 15.09 -5.90
CA ILE A 218 17.17 14.66 -4.49
C ILE A 218 17.83 15.73 -3.59
N PRO A 219 17.19 16.17 -2.50
CA PRO A 219 17.75 17.15 -1.57
C PRO A 219 19.04 16.69 -0.88
N GLU A 220 19.95 17.63 -0.59
CA GLU A 220 21.25 17.29 -0.01
C GLU A 220 21.16 16.69 1.39
N PHE A 221 20.21 17.14 2.20
CA PHE A 221 20.03 16.60 3.54
C PHE A 221 19.63 15.12 3.54
N ILE A 222 19.00 14.64 2.46
CA ILE A 222 18.69 13.22 2.28
C ILE A 222 19.97 12.47 1.98
N LEU A 223 20.75 12.94 1.00
CA LEU A 223 22.01 12.32 0.56
C LEU A 223 23.09 12.30 1.65
N ASN A 224 23.06 13.28 2.56
CA ASN A 224 23.97 13.37 3.69
C ASN A 224 23.44 12.68 4.96
N SER A 225 22.33 11.94 4.87
CA SER A 225 21.74 11.29 6.04
C SER A 225 22.34 9.93 6.32
N ASN A 226 22.74 9.74 7.58
CA ASN A 226 23.32 8.50 8.07
C ASN A 226 22.26 7.58 8.68
N SER A 227 21.02 8.05 8.84
CA SER A 227 19.97 7.36 9.60
C SER A 227 18.87 6.78 8.74
N LEU A 228 18.72 7.26 7.50
CA LEU A 228 17.62 6.85 6.64
C LEU A 228 17.77 5.39 6.21
N GLU A 229 16.74 4.61 6.52
CA GLU A 229 16.51 3.23 6.11
C GLU A 229 15.51 3.16 4.95
N TYR A 230 14.57 4.11 4.87
CA TYR A 230 13.59 4.21 3.79
C TYR A 230 13.28 5.66 3.42
N VAL A 231 13.16 5.93 2.12
CA VAL A 231 12.87 7.27 1.57
C VAL A 231 11.77 7.21 0.52
N ASN A 232 10.64 7.87 0.77
CA ASN A 232 9.58 8.05 -0.21
C ASN A 232 9.54 9.52 -0.66
N LEU A 233 9.78 9.73 -1.96
CA LEU A 233 9.78 11.03 -2.63
C LEU A 233 8.70 11.12 -3.72
N ASN A 234 7.59 10.39 -3.54
CA ASN A 234 6.51 10.30 -4.52
C ASN A 234 6.06 11.69 -5.00
N SER A 235 6.19 11.98 -6.29
CA SER A 235 5.89 13.29 -6.89
C SER A 235 6.57 14.51 -6.24
N ALA A 236 7.62 14.33 -5.43
CA ALA A 236 8.29 15.43 -4.75
C ALA A 236 9.53 15.93 -5.47
N VAL A 237 10.17 15.11 -6.31
CA VAL A 237 11.41 15.47 -7.01
C VAL A 237 11.18 15.45 -8.52
N THR A 238 12.06 16.14 -9.27
CA THR A 238 12.21 15.92 -10.73
C THR A 238 13.61 15.41 -10.98
N LEU A 239 13.73 14.26 -11.67
CA LEU A 239 14.99 13.58 -11.92
C LEU A 239 15.29 13.56 -13.42
N SER A 240 15.51 14.75 -13.98
CA SER A 240 15.89 14.94 -15.38
C SER A 240 17.16 15.80 -15.49
N GLY A 241 18.01 15.49 -16.47
CA GLY A 241 19.26 16.23 -16.75
C GLY A 241 20.44 15.88 -15.84
N THR A 242 21.61 16.41 -16.16
CA THR A 242 22.92 16.01 -15.59
C THR A 242 23.05 16.20 -14.07
N ASN A 243 22.47 17.27 -13.51
CA ASN A 243 22.48 17.47 -12.05
C ASN A 243 21.70 16.37 -11.31
N SER A 244 20.64 15.85 -11.92
CA SER A 244 19.85 14.76 -11.34
C SER A 244 20.62 13.43 -11.37
N GLU A 245 21.40 13.18 -12.41
CA GLU A 245 22.24 11.97 -12.54
C GLU A 245 23.25 11.88 -11.40
N SER A 246 24.03 12.94 -11.17
CA SER A 246 25.02 12.95 -10.07
C SER A 246 24.39 12.74 -8.68
N LYS A 247 23.16 13.19 -8.47
CA LYS A 247 22.44 13.00 -7.21
C LYS A 247 21.83 11.62 -7.09
N LEU A 248 21.36 11.04 -8.20
CA LEU A 248 20.96 9.63 -8.23
C LEU A 248 22.16 8.74 -7.95
N ASP A 249 23.32 9.00 -8.56
CA ASP A 249 24.55 8.25 -8.31
C ASP A 249 24.86 8.24 -6.81
N ARG A 250 24.85 9.42 -6.17
CA ARG A 250 25.05 9.53 -4.72
C ARG A 250 23.98 8.79 -3.92
N PHE A 251 22.72 8.90 -4.30
CA PHE A 251 21.60 8.23 -3.63
C PHE A 251 21.71 6.69 -3.66
N PHE A 252 22.22 6.12 -4.75
CA PHE A 252 22.43 4.67 -4.91
C PHE A 252 23.85 4.21 -4.55
N SER A 253 24.73 5.14 -4.21
CA SER A 253 26.09 4.88 -3.73
C SER A 253 26.13 4.39 -2.28
N ASN A 254 27.34 4.14 -1.78
CA ASN A 254 27.59 3.82 -0.37
C ASN A 254 27.43 5.02 0.58
N GLU A 255 27.07 6.21 0.09
CA GLU A 255 26.87 7.41 0.92
C GLU A 255 25.64 7.33 1.84
N LEU A 256 24.64 6.49 1.50
CA LEU A 256 23.49 6.20 2.35
C LEU A 256 23.60 4.80 2.95
N PRO A 257 24.41 4.58 4.00
CA PRO A 257 24.81 3.24 4.45
C PRO A 257 23.63 2.37 4.90
N ASN A 258 22.56 2.98 5.41
CA ASN A 258 21.41 2.28 5.98
C ASN A 258 20.20 2.16 5.03
N LEU A 259 20.19 2.87 3.89
CA LEU A 259 19.08 2.83 2.93
C LEU A 259 18.80 1.39 2.46
N ASN A 260 17.59 0.92 2.69
CA ASN A 260 17.17 -0.44 2.34
C ASN A 260 15.90 -0.45 1.47
N GLY A 261 15.30 0.69 1.21
CA GLY A 261 14.20 0.82 0.26
C GLY A 261 13.90 2.28 -0.05
N PHE A 262 13.21 2.52 -1.15
CA PHE A 262 12.82 3.85 -1.57
C PHE A 262 11.62 3.80 -2.51
N ASP A 263 10.90 4.91 -2.60
CA ASP A 263 9.78 5.08 -3.51
C ASP A 263 9.93 6.40 -4.26
N LEU A 264 10.20 6.31 -5.55
CA LEU A 264 10.26 7.42 -6.50
C LEU A 264 9.04 7.39 -7.45
N SER A 265 7.93 6.82 -7.01
CA SER A 265 6.71 6.78 -7.79
C SER A 265 6.20 8.18 -8.17
N SER A 266 5.58 8.29 -9.35
CA SER A 266 5.00 9.53 -9.87
C SER A 266 5.99 10.69 -9.94
N THR A 267 7.28 10.36 -10.07
CA THR A 267 8.40 11.27 -10.31
C THR A 267 8.77 11.19 -11.78
N LYS A 268 9.08 12.32 -12.40
CA LYS A 268 9.65 12.31 -13.75
C LYS A 268 11.10 11.85 -13.70
N ILE A 269 11.37 10.64 -14.16
CA ILE A 269 12.71 10.07 -14.30
C ILE A 269 12.97 9.87 -15.80
N ASP A 270 14.04 10.48 -16.31
CA ASP A 270 14.40 10.49 -17.74
C ASP A 270 15.84 10.05 -17.97
N THR A 271 16.32 9.13 -17.13
CA THR A 271 17.69 8.62 -17.19
C THR A 271 17.74 7.19 -16.65
N ARG A 272 18.90 6.57 -16.77
CA ARG A 272 19.17 5.25 -16.21
C ARG A 272 19.33 5.34 -14.69
N ILE A 273 18.73 4.40 -13.96
CA ILE A 273 19.00 4.21 -12.53
C ILE A 273 20.44 3.70 -12.35
N PRO A 274 21.29 4.37 -11.55
CA PRO A 274 22.65 3.91 -11.27
C PRO A 274 22.72 2.51 -10.64
N ASP A 275 23.87 1.86 -10.77
CA ASP A 275 24.12 0.57 -10.13
C ASP A 275 24.13 0.71 -8.60
N PHE A 276 23.60 -0.30 -7.94
CA PHE A 276 23.52 -0.33 -6.49
C PHE A 276 24.83 -0.88 -5.95
N HIS A 277 25.44 -0.18 -5.01
CA HIS A 277 26.70 -0.61 -4.42
C HIS A 277 26.53 -1.55 -3.21
N LYS A 278 25.28 -1.83 -2.83
CA LYS A 278 24.89 -2.74 -1.75
C LYS A 278 23.53 -3.36 -2.04
N ASP A 279 23.24 -4.44 -1.32
CA ASP A 279 21.93 -5.09 -1.36
C ASP A 279 20.80 -4.17 -0.89
N ILE A 280 19.75 -4.06 -1.68
CA ILE A 280 18.48 -3.44 -1.32
C ILE A 280 17.44 -4.55 -1.15
N THR A 281 17.01 -4.77 0.09
CA THR A 281 16.10 -5.87 0.48
C THR A 281 14.67 -5.39 0.77
N GLY A 282 14.47 -4.08 0.91
CA GLY A 282 13.16 -3.46 1.10
C GLY A 282 12.44 -3.17 -0.22
N GLU A 283 11.45 -2.27 -0.15
CA GLU A 283 10.64 -1.89 -1.29
C GLU A 283 11.35 -0.86 -2.19
N ILE A 284 11.23 -1.05 -3.50
CA ILE A 284 11.68 -0.18 -4.57
C ILE A 284 10.45 0.20 -5.40
N GLY A 285 10.04 1.46 -5.37
CA GLY A 285 8.87 1.97 -6.10
C GLY A 285 9.23 2.91 -7.24
N PHE A 286 8.65 2.67 -8.42
CA PHE A 286 8.69 3.56 -9.59
C PHE A 286 7.29 3.69 -10.21
N SER A 287 6.87 4.88 -10.66
CA SER A 287 5.58 5.02 -11.34
C SER A 287 5.42 6.28 -12.21
N GLY A 288 4.50 6.22 -13.18
CA GLY A 288 3.58 7.30 -13.53
C GLY A 288 4.06 8.49 -14.35
N GLN A 289 5.36 8.78 -14.42
CA GLN A 289 5.90 9.83 -15.32
C GLN A 289 7.30 9.48 -15.85
N ASN A 290 7.60 8.19 -15.93
CA ASN A 290 8.76 7.75 -16.68
C ASN A 290 8.64 8.30 -18.11
N THR A 291 9.72 8.84 -18.63
CA THR A 291 9.82 9.25 -20.03
C THR A 291 10.37 8.06 -20.83
N SER A 292 10.57 8.24 -22.14
CA SER A 292 11.26 7.24 -22.98
C SER A 292 12.72 6.99 -22.57
N GLY A 293 13.31 7.83 -21.71
CA GLY A 293 14.71 7.71 -21.27
C GLY A 293 14.92 6.91 -19.98
N PHE A 294 13.85 6.49 -19.29
CA PHE A 294 13.99 5.70 -18.08
C PHE A 294 14.49 4.28 -18.38
N LEU A 295 15.56 3.86 -17.71
CA LEU A 295 16.15 2.52 -17.81
C LEU A 295 16.56 2.04 -16.41
N PHE A 296 16.50 0.73 -16.14
CA PHE A 296 16.99 0.19 -14.87
C PHE A 296 18.53 0.15 -14.82
N SER A 297 19.11 -0.14 -13.66
CA SER A 297 20.57 -0.27 -13.51
C SER A 297 21.15 -1.37 -14.38
N ASN A 298 22.41 -1.25 -14.79
CA ASN A 298 23.06 -2.27 -15.62
C ASN A 298 23.27 -3.55 -14.80
N ASN A 299 23.57 -3.40 -13.52
CA ASN A 299 23.68 -4.49 -12.57
C ASN A 299 22.48 -4.52 -11.62
N LEU A 300 21.70 -5.60 -11.69
CA LEU A 300 20.50 -5.83 -10.88
C LEU A 300 20.72 -6.86 -9.75
N SER A 301 21.93 -7.42 -9.62
CA SER A 301 22.24 -8.48 -8.64
C SER A 301 22.05 -8.07 -7.18
N ASN A 302 22.13 -6.77 -6.91
CA ASN A 302 21.92 -6.19 -5.59
C ASN A 302 20.45 -5.85 -5.30
N TRP A 303 19.52 -6.14 -6.23
CA TRP A 303 18.08 -5.98 -6.02
C TRP A 303 17.52 -7.27 -5.47
N LYS A 304 17.24 -7.29 -4.17
CA LYS A 304 16.80 -8.49 -3.44
C LYS A 304 15.43 -8.35 -2.79
N GLY A 305 14.85 -7.16 -2.86
CA GLY A 305 13.59 -6.82 -2.20
C GLY A 305 12.36 -6.90 -3.10
N SER A 306 11.49 -5.91 -2.95
CA SER A 306 10.24 -5.80 -3.71
C SER A 306 10.34 -4.69 -4.74
N LEU A 307 9.89 -4.94 -5.97
CA LEU A 307 9.80 -3.92 -7.00
C LEU A 307 8.33 -3.63 -7.32
N SER A 308 7.93 -2.37 -7.22
CA SER A 308 6.64 -1.88 -7.69
C SER A 308 6.81 -0.92 -8.86
N ILE A 309 6.13 -1.21 -9.96
CA ILE A 309 6.06 -0.37 -11.15
C ILE A 309 4.59 -0.09 -11.42
N SER A 310 4.18 1.18 -11.47
CA SER A 310 2.80 1.49 -11.84
C SER A 310 2.67 2.62 -12.85
N ASN A 311 1.54 2.66 -13.57
CA ASN A 311 1.20 3.77 -14.50
C ASN A 311 2.34 4.14 -15.48
N SER A 312 3.17 3.18 -15.88
CA SER A 312 4.33 3.43 -16.74
C SER A 312 3.98 3.10 -18.19
N THR A 313 3.74 4.14 -18.99
CA THR A 313 3.37 4.01 -20.41
C THR A 313 4.56 4.03 -21.37
N SER A 314 5.77 4.30 -20.86
CA SER A 314 6.99 4.48 -21.67
C SER A 314 8.14 3.55 -21.30
N LEU A 315 7.97 2.68 -20.29
CA LEU A 315 9.00 1.73 -19.89
C LEU A 315 9.11 0.64 -20.98
N PRO A 316 10.29 0.42 -21.60
CA PRO A 316 10.42 -0.61 -22.63
C PRO A 316 10.17 -2.01 -22.05
N ASP A 317 9.42 -2.85 -22.77
CA ASP A 317 9.16 -4.25 -22.37
C ASP A 317 10.47 -5.00 -22.06
N SER A 318 11.52 -4.75 -22.83
CA SER A 318 12.84 -5.36 -22.65
C SER A 318 13.47 -5.07 -21.29
N GLU A 319 13.19 -3.91 -20.68
CA GLU A 319 13.72 -3.58 -19.36
C GLU A 319 13.01 -4.36 -18.26
N ILE A 320 11.73 -4.67 -18.43
CA ILE A 320 10.97 -5.48 -17.48
C ILE A 320 11.39 -6.93 -17.57
N VAL A 321 11.51 -7.45 -18.80
CA VAL A 321 12.06 -8.78 -19.04
C VAL A 321 13.43 -8.88 -18.35
N ARG A 322 14.34 -7.94 -18.62
CA ARG A 322 15.66 -7.91 -17.99
C ARG A 322 15.59 -7.90 -16.46
N VAL A 323 14.68 -7.14 -15.85
CA VAL A 323 14.50 -7.17 -14.40
C VAL A 323 14.01 -8.51 -13.88
N LEU A 324 13.06 -9.13 -14.57
CA LEU A 324 12.57 -10.44 -14.20
C LEU A 324 13.63 -11.53 -14.41
N GLU A 325 14.54 -11.38 -15.37
CA GLU A 325 15.60 -12.37 -15.65
C GLU A 325 16.85 -12.18 -14.77
N ASP A 326 17.35 -10.95 -14.61
CA ASP A 326 18.68 -10.66 -14.05
C ASP A 326 18.69 -10.26 -12.56
N SER A 327 17.54 -9.92 -11.99
CA SER A 327 17.48 -9.48 -10.58
C SER A 327 17.39 -10.66 -9.60
N SER A 328 17.39 -10.37 -8.30
CA SER A 328 17.10 -11.35 -7.23
C SER A 328 15.89 -10.92 -6.39
N ILE A 329 14.96 -10.16 -6.99
CA ILE A 329 13.78 -9.66 -6.29
C ILE A 329 12.87 -10.80 -5.82
N THR A 330 12.24 -10.61 -4.67
CA THR A 330 11.30 -11.58 -4.11
C THR A 330 9.84 -11.22 -4.40
N SER A 331 9.57 -9.98 -4.80
CA SER A 331 8.24 -9.50 -5.14
C SER A 331 8.28 -8.57 -6.34
N PHE A 332 7.36 -8.78 -7.28
CA PHE A 332 7.18 -7.91 -8.44
C PHE A 332 5.71 -7.49 -8.53
N ASN A 333 5.47 -6.18 -8.51
CA ASN A 333 4.14 -5.58 -8.58
C ASN A 333 4.07 -4.60 -9.74
N ALA A 334 3.49 -5.04 -10.86
CA ALA A 334 3.23 -4.20 -12.02
C ALA A 334 1.71 -3.96 -12.16
N VAL A 335 1.27 -2.73 -11.92
CA VAL A 335 -0.16 -2.36 -12.03
C VAL A 335 -0.36 -1.12 -12.88
N SER A 336 -1.39 -1.11 -13.74
CA SER A 336 -1.72 0.04 -14.60
C SER A 336 -0.64 0.35 -15.63
N ASN A 337 0.08 -0.65 -16.13
CA ASN A 337 1.11 -0.44 -17.15
C ASN A 337 0.62 -0.83 -18.55
N SER A 338 1.47 -0.94 -19.57
CA SER A 338 1.05 -1.36 -20.91
C SER A 338 2.07 -2.33 -21.51
N PHE A 339 2.44 -3.35 -20.74
CA PHE A 339 3.54 -4.24 -21.10
C PHE A 339 3.08 -5.50 -21.83
N ASN A 340 3.89 -5.96 -22.78
CA ASN A 340 3.69 -7.25 -23.43
C ASN A 340 4.53 -8.35 -22.77
N LEU A 341 3.90 -9.12 -21.87
CA LEU A 341 4.56 -10.20 -21.14
C LEU A 341 4.81 -11.47 -21.97
N ASP A 342 4.23 -11.60 -23.17
CA ASP A 342 4.51 -12.72 -24.07
C ASP A 342 5.95 -12.71 -24.62
N ILE A 343 6.69 -11.62 -24.39
CA ILE A 343 8.10 -11.47 -24.77
C ILE A 343 9.04 -12.24 -23.81
N ILE A 344 8.57 -12.68 -22.64
CA ILE A 344 9.42 -13.38 -21.68
C ILE A 344 9.54 -14.86 -22.07
N THR A 345 10.70 -15.26 -22.57
CA THR A 345 10.81 -16.50 -23.36
C THR A 345 11.37 -17.72 -22.65
N THR A 346 12.08 -17.66 -21.50
CA THR A 346 12.31 -18.84 -20.62
C THR A 346 13.16 -18.63 -19.35
N GLU A 347 14.14 -17.72 -19.32
CA GLU A 347 15.14 -17.63 -18.24
C GLU A 347 14.78 -16.62 -17.15
N ILE A 348 13.78 -16.92 -16.32
CA ILE A 348 13.36 -15.98 -15.26
C ILE A 348 13.99 -16.30 -13.92
N ASN A 349 14.22 -15.24 -13.15
CA ASN A 349 14.53 -15.30 -11.75
C ASN A 349 13.53 -16.15 -10.96
N THR A 350 14.02 -17.25 -10.41
CA THR A 350 13.25 -18.20 -9.61
C THR A 350 12.99 -17.73 -8.18
N THR A 351 13.51 -16.57 -7.74
CA THR A 351 13.33 -16.07 -6.36
C THR A 351 12.01 -15.33 -6.14
N ILE A 352 11.26 -15.01 -7.19
CA ILE A 352 9.99 -14.28 -7.08
C ILE A 352 8.97 -15.15 -6.32
N ARG A 353 8.53 -14.66 -5.16
CA ARG A 353 7.51 -15.30 -4.31
C ARG A 353 6.14 -14.64 -4.43
N LEU A 354 6.11 -13.34 -4.73
CA LEU A 354 4.88 -12.58 -4.95
C LEU A 354 4.92 -11.92 -6.32
N LEU A 355 3.91 -12.21 -7.14
CA LEU A 355 3.73 -11.58 -8.43
C LEU A 355 2.34 -10.95 -8.51
N ILE A 356 2.30 -9.63 -8.72
CA ILE A 356 1.07 -8.85 -8.92
C ILE A 356 1.16 -8.22 -10.31
N LEU A 357 0.19 -8.56 -11.15
CA LEU A 357 0.05 -8.07 -12.52
C LEU A 357 -1.39 -7.57 -12.70
N GLY A 358 -1.62 -6.29 -12.98
CA GLY A 358 -2.98 -5.77 -13.07
C GLY A 358 -3.16 -4.46 -13.84
N ARG A 359 -4.43 -4.13 -14.16
CA ARG A 359 -4.99 -2.99 -14.96
C ARG A 359 -4.11 -2.42 -16.08
N GLY A 360 -4.67 -2.08 -17.24
CA GLY A 360 -3.95 -1.35 -18.30
C GLY A 360 -2.94 -2.18 -19.09
N ASP A 361 -2.35 -3.21 -18.50
CA ASP A 361 -1.57 -4.18 -19.25
C ASP A 361 -2.53 -4.83 -20.24
N SER A 362 -2.19 -4.79 -21.53
CA SER A 362 -2.98 -5.35 -22.61
C SER A 362 -2.91 -6.89 -22.59
N PHE A 363 -3.26 -7.51 -21.47
CA PHE A 363 -3.41 -8.95 -21.32
C PHE A 363 -4.68 -9.38 -22.05
N GLY A 364 -4.57 -9.55 -23.36
CA GLY A 364 -5.53 -10.31 -24.14
C GLY A 364 -4.94 -11.68 -24.41
N GLY A 365 -5.41 -12.74 -23.73
CA GLY A 365 -4.88 -14.08 -24.00
C GLY A 365 -4.91 -15.04 -22.82
N SER A 366 -3.97 -15.98 -22.82
CA SER A 366 -3.76 -16.95 -21.74
C SER A 366 -2.80 -16.42 -20.67
N LEU A 367 -2.74 -17.09 -19.52
CA LEU A 367 -1.64 -16.87 -18.58
C LEU A 367 -0.28 -17.06 -19.32
N PRO A 368 0.70 -16.15 -19.12
CA PRO A 368 2.01 -16.29 -19.73
C PRO A 368 2.68 -17.61 -19.35
N SER A 369 3.27 -18.30 -20.33
CA SER A 369 3.88 -19.63 -20.15
C SER A 369 4.99 -19.64 -19.10
N PHE A 370 5.69 -18.52 -18.99
CA PHE A 370 6.83 -18.34 -18.12
C PHE A 370 6.48 -18.48 -16.63
N LEU A 371 5.21 -18.27 -16.25
CA LEU A 371 4.76 -18.36 -14.86
C LEU A 371 5.06 -19.73 -14.24
N GLY A 372 5.03 -20.79 -15.05
CA GLY A 372 5.40 -22.14 -14.62
C GLY A 372 6.87 -22.29 -14.19
N ASN A 373 7.76 -21.39 -14.63
CA ASN A 373 9.18 -21.40 -14.29
C ASN A 373 9.49 -20.71 -12.95
N LEU A 374 8.52 -20.01 -12.35
CA LEU A 374 8.69 -19.31 -11.07
C LEU A 374 8.57 -20.28 -9.89
N THR A 375 9.56 -21.14 -9.69
CA THR A 375 9.50 -22.27 -8.73
C THR A 375 9.41 -21.86 -7.24
N ALA A 376 9.67 -20.60 -6.90
CA ALA A 376 9.43 -20.06 -5.55
C ALA A 376 8.13 -19.26 -5.42
N LEU A 377 7.34 -19.12 -6.50
CA LEU A 377 6.12 -18.32 -6.50
C LEU A 377 5.12 -18.90 -5.52
N ASP A 378 4.75 -18.10 -4.53
CA ASP A 378 3.81 -18.46 -3.46
C ASP A 378 2.46 -17.78 -3.69
N SER A 379 2.46 -16.56 -4.21
CA SER A 379 1.26 -15.77 -4.46
C SER A 379 1.26 -15.13 -5.84
N LEU A 380 0.19 -15.39 -6.60
CA LEU A 380 -0.08 -14.77 -7.90
C LEU A 380 -1.39 -13.99 -7.86
N TYR A 381 -1.29 -12.70 -8.14
CA TYR A 381 -2.42 -11.81 -8.31
C TYR A 381 -2.43 -11.34 -9.77
N PHE A 382 -3.49 -11.67 -10.50
CA PHE A 382 -3.61 -11.35 -11.92
C PHE A 382 -4.97 -10.73 -12.25
N GLY A 383 -4.96 -9.57 -12.90
CA GLY A 383 -6.16 -8.89 -13.43
C GLY A 383 -6.42 -7.52 -12.82
N ASP A 384 -7.63 -6.97 -12.98
CA ASP A 384 -7.92 -5.61 -12.51
C ASP A 384 -8.27 -5.56 -11.00
N PHE A 385 -7.56 -4.70 -10.27
CA PHE A 385 -7.76 -4.43 -8.84
C PHE A 385 -8.43 -3.06 -8.59
N GLY A 386 -8.69 -2.27 -9.64
CA GLY A 386 -9.33 -0.96 -9.57
C GLY A 386 -10.86 -1.02 -9.70
N ASN A 387 -11.53 0.12 -9.51
CA ASN A 387 -12.99 0.27 -9.66
C ASN A 387 -13.44 0.68 -11.08
N GLY A 388 -12.55 0.57 -12.08
CA GLY A 388 -12.81 0.96 -13.47
C GLY A 388 -13.59 -0.08 -14.27
N GLN A 389 -14.08 0.32 -15.45
CA GLN A 389 -14.86 -0.51 -16.41
C GLN A 389 -14.00 -1.09 -17.56
N ASP A 390 -12.72 -0.73 -17.65
CA ASP A 390 -11.81 -1.22 -18.69
C ASP A 390 -11.03 -2.43 -18.17
N PHE A 391 -11.58 -3.62 -18.40
CA PHE A 391 -11.05 -4.87 -17.89
C PHE A 391 -10.01 -5.47 -18.87
N PRO A 392 -8.77 -5.76 -18.43
CA PRO A 392 -7.92 -6.67 -19.17
C PRO A 392 -8.61 -8.04 -19.26
N GLN A 393 -8.54 -8.68 -20.42
CA GLN A 393 -9.25 -9.92 -20.70
C GLN A 393 -8.27 -11.10 -20.68
N LEU A 394 -7.89 -11.57 -19.48
CA LEU A 394 -7.43 -12.95 -19.38
C LEU A 394 -8.59 -13.83 -19.86
N LYS A 395 -8.40 -14.52 -20.99
CA LYS A 395 -9.41 -15.34 -21.63
C LYS A 395 -9.30 -16.80 -21.23
N PHE A 396 -8.10 -17.29 -20.91
CA PHE A 396 -7.89 -18.70 -20.61
C PHE A 396 -6.80 -18.91 -19.54
N TYR A 397 -6.92 -19.98 -18.75
CA TYR A 397 -5.94 -20.37 -17.74
C TYR A 397 -4.56 -20.70 -18.31
N GLY A 398 -4.44 -21.01 -19.60
CA GLY A 398 -3.19 -21.44 -20.23
C GLY A 398 -3.01 -22.96 -20.23
N ASN A 399 -2.18 -23.44 -21.16
CA ASN A 399 -1.78 -24.85 -21.25
C ASN A 399 -0.57 -25.16 -20.37
N ASN A 400 0.05 -24.13 -19.78
CA ASN A 400 1.26 -24.27 -18.98
C ASN A 400 0.87 -24.33 -17.50
N PRO A 401 1.29 -25.38 -16.78
CA PRO A 401 0.98 -25.49 -15.36
C PRO A 401 1.66 -24.38 -14.56
N LEU A 402 0.93 -23.85 -13.59
CA LEU A 402 1.50 -22.97 -12.56
C LEU A 402 2.41 -23.78 -11.61
N PRO A 403 3.36 -23.12 -10.92
CA PRO A 403 4.32 -23.81 -10.07
C PRO A 403 3.63 -24.43 -8.85
N ASN A 404 4.07 -25.62 -8.43
CA ASN A 404 3.49 -26.33 -7.28
C ASN A 404 3.74 -25.65 -5.92
N SER A 405 4.63 -24.65 -5.89
CA SER A 405 4.88 -23.78 -4.73
C SER A 405 3.74 -22.78 -4.50
N LEU A 406 2.88 -22.55 -5.51
CA LEU A 406 1.83 -21.56 -5.45
C LEU A 406 0.78 -21.96 -4.41
N SER A 407 0.58 -21.11 -3.40
CA SER A 407 -0.41 -21.30 -2.34
C SER A 407 -1.59 -20.35 -2.45
N HIS A 408 -1.43 -19.22 -3.16
CA HIS A 408 -2.47 -18.23 -3.38
C HIS A 408 -2.58 -17.86 -4.86
N LEU A 409 -3.77 -18.03 -5.42
CA LEU A 409 -4.10 -17.59 -6.78
C LEU A 409 -5.31 -16.66 -6.75
N GLN A 410 -5.14 -15.43 -7.21
CA GLN A 410 -6.21 -14.46 -7.39
C GLN A 410 -6.31 -14.04 -8.86
N LEU A 411 -7.46 -14.32 -9.48
CA LEU A 411 -7.80 -13.91 -10.84
C LEU A 411 -8.92 -12.87 -10.78
N SER A 412 -8.55 -11.59 -10.75
CA SER A 412 -9.49 -10.50 -10.51
C SER A 412 -10.02 -9.86 -11.79
N LYS A 413 -11.35 -9.73 -11.91
CA LYS A 413 -12.05 -8.90 -12.91
C LYS A 413 -11.72 -9.29 -14.36
N ASN A 414 -11.47 -10.57 -14.59
CA ASN A 414 -11.26 -11.13 -15.92
C ASN A 414 -12.62 -11.58 -16.50
N THR A 415 -13.37 -10.68 -17.11
CA THR A 415 -14.77 -10.91 -17.54
C THR A 415 -14.93 -12.06 -18.54
N ASP A 416 -13.89 -12.29 -19.34
CA ASP A 416 -13.86 -13.26 -20.43
C ASP A 416 -13.10 -14.54 -20.06
N LEU A 417 -12.73 -14.73 -18.79
CA LEU A 417 -12.03 -15.93 -18.35
C LEU A 417 -12.84 -17.19 -18.69
N GLU A 418 -12.24 -18.14 -19.38
CA GLU A 418 -12.89 -19.38 -19.75
C GLU A 418 -13.39 -20.12 -18.50
N VAL A 419 -14.60 -20.66 -18.61
CA VAL A 419 -15.22 -21.44 -17.54
C VAL A 419 -14.58 -22.82 -17.38
N THR A 420 -13.82 -23.27 -18.38
CA THR A 420 -13.07 -24.52 -18.36
C THR A 420 -11.88 -24.41 -17.42
N VAL A 421 -11.83 -25.27 -16.41
CA VAL A 421 -10.69 -25.38 -15.49
C VAL A 421 -9.77 -26.49 -16.03
N PRO A 422 -8.48 -26.23 -16.27
CA PRO A 422 -7.57 -27.24 -16.79
C PRO A 422 -7.21 -28.27 -15.71
N THR A 423 -6.90 -29.51 -16.11
CA THR A 423 -6.61 -30.61 -15.18
C THR A 423 -5.38 -30.37 -14.32
N TRP A 424 -4.38 -29.63 -14.83
CA TRP A 424 -3.21 -29.24 -14.05
C TRP A 424 -3.56 -28.34 -12.86
N PHE A 425 -4.70 -27.66 -12.87
CA PHE A 425 -5.16 -26.88 -11.72
C PHE A 425 -5.41 -27.78 -10.50
N GLY A 426 -5.93 -28.99 -10.74
CA GLY A 426 -6.22 -29.99 -9.72
C GLY A 426 -5.00 -30.52 -8.97
N THR A 427 -3.79 -30.27 -9.48
CA THR A 427 -2.51 -30.70 -8.90
C THR A 427 -1.78 -29.59 -8.14
N LEU A 428 -2.36 -28.39 -8.04
CA LEU A 428 -1.75 -27.28 -7.30
C LEU A 428 -2.00 -27.41 -5.79
N ASN A 429 -1.03 -27.01 -4.97
CA ASN A 429 -1.17 -26.96 -3.51
C ASN A 429 -1.73 -25.62 -3.02
N LEU A 430 -2.89 -25.22 -3.55
CA LEU A 430 -3.50 -23.94 -3.21
C LEU A 430 -4.17 -23.97 -1.83
N ASN A 431 -3.83 -22.98 -1.00
CA ASN A 431 -4.56 -22.66 0.22
C ASN A 431 -5.75 -21.74 -0.08
N ARG A 432 -5.60 -20.86 -1.09
CA ARG A 432 -6.66 -19.94 -1.51
C ARG A 432 -6.72 -19.79 -3.02
N PHE A 433 -7.94 -19.87 -3.55
CA PHE A 433 -8.26 -19.52 -4.93
C PHE A 433 -9.40 -18.51 -4.94
N GLN A 434 -9.15 -17.34 -5.52
CA GLN A 434 -10.11 -16.24 -5.60
C GLN A 434 -10.31 -15.83 -7.06
N SER A 435 -11.56 -15.80 -7.52
CA SER A 435 -11.91 -15.41 -8.89
C SER A 435 -13.03 -14.39 -8.93
N TRP A 436 -12.83 -13.27 -9.61
CA TRP A 436 -13.78 -12.14 -9.67
C TRP A 436 -14.30 -11.94 -11.10
N SER A 437 -14.96 -12.97 -11.67
CA SER A 437 -15.07 -13.07 -13.14
C SER A 437 -16.43 -13.52 -13.68
N TRP A 438 -17.42 -13.82 -12.83
CA TRP A 438 -18.47 -14.74 -13.25
C TRP A 438 -19.73 -14.09 -13.83
N GLN A 439 -20.08 -12.84 -13.45
CA GLN A 439 -21.04 -11.89 -14.06
C GLN A 439 -22.48 -12.35 -14.42
N THR A 440 -22.70 -13.61 -14.77
CA THR A 440 -23.97 -14.23 -15.18
C THR A 440 -24.14 -15.60 -14.50
N GLN A 441 -25.40 -15.99 -14.27
CA GLN A 441 -25.73 -17.29 -13.66
C GLN A 441 -25.16 -18.48 -14.44
N SER A 442 -25.21 -18.43 -15.78
CA SER A 442 -24.72 -19.52 -16.63
C SER A 442 -23.23 -19.73 -16.44
N ARG A 443 -22.43 -18.65 -16.42
CA ARG A 443 -20.99 -18.74 -16.30
C ARG A 443 -20.55 -19.28 -14.95
N ILE A 444 -21.14 -18.80 -13.85
CA ILE A 444 -20.81 -19.35 -12.53
C ILE A 444 -21.22 -20.81 -12.39
N ASN A 445 -22.39 -21.20 -12.90
CA ASN A 445 -22.83 -22.60 -12.87
C ASN A 445 -21.83 -23.51 -13.57
N THR A 446 -21.47 -23.17 -14.81
CA THR A 446 -20.52 -23.95 -15.61
C THR A 446 -19.13 -23.96 -14.99
N HIS A 447 -18.67 -22.84 -14.42
CA HIS A 447 -17.38 -22.80 -13.72
C HIS A 447 -17.36 -23.72 -12.49
N VAL A 448 -18.40 -23.71 -11.66
CA VAL A 448 -18.51 -24.58 -10.47
C VAL A 448 -18.53 -26.05 -10.87
N GLU A 449 -19.27 -26.41 -11.91
CA GLU A 449 -19.32 -27.79 -12.43
C GLU A 449 -17.95 -28.25 -12.96
N ASN A 450 -17.27 -27.41 -13.74
CA ASN A 450 -15.94 -27.71 -14.26
C ASN A 450 -14.89 -27.80 -13.15
N PHE A 451 -14.94 -26.88 -12.17
CA PHE A 451 -14.06 -26.91 -11.02
C PHE A 451 -14.24 -28.19 -10.21
N TYR A 452 -15.49 -28.56 -9.92
CA TYR A 452 -15.81 -29.82 -9.24
C TYR A 452 -15.29 -31.04 -10.00
N SER A 453 -15.48 -31.10 -11.32
CA SER A 453 -14.98 -32.20 -12.16
C SER A 453 -13.45 -32.34 -12.09
N VAL A 454 -12.73 -31.21 -12.08
CA VAL A 454 -11.26 -31.22 -11.90
C VAL A 454 -10.90 -31.73 -10.51
N VAL A 455 -11.53 -31.24 -9.45
CA VAL A 455 -11.26 -31.71 -8.07
C VAL A 455 -11.52 -33.22 -7.95
N GLU A 456 -12.66 -33.69 -8.44
CA GLU A 456 -13.04 -35.11 -8.40
C GLU A 456 -12.05 -36.01 -9.15
N SER A 457 -11.56 -35.57 -10.30
CA SER A 457 -10.64 -36.37 -11.12
C SER A 457 -9.19 -36.36 -10.63
N THR A 458 -8.80 -35.41 -9.77
CA THR A 458 -7.40 -35.20 -9.38
C THR A 458 -7.11 -35.37 -7.89
N ASN A 459 -8.13 -35.27 -7.03
CA ASN A 459 -7.97 -35.30 -5.58
C ASN A 459 -8.63 -36.54 -4.99
N ALA A 460 -7.96 -37.18 -4.02
CA ALA A 460 -8.57 -38.23 -3.23
C ALA A 460 -9.63 -37.66 -2.27
N MET A 461 -10.68 -38.44 -2.04
CA MET A 461 -11.77 -38.10 -1.13
C MET A 461 -11.35 -38.01 0.34
N THR A 462 -10.23 -38.66 0.71
CA THR A 462 -9.69 -38.73 2.08
C THR A 462 -8.16 -38.57 2.06
N GLY A 463 -7.57 -38.23 3.21
CA GLY A 463 -6.14 -37.95 3.34
C GLY A 463 -5.76 -36.54 2.90
N SER A 464 -4.47 -36.21 2.93
CA SER A 464 -3.97 -34.92 2.44
C SER A 464 -3.82 -34.98 0.92
N THR A 465 -4.48 -34.07 0.20
CA THR A 465 -4.41 -33.96 -1.26
C THR A 465 -4.24 -32.50 -1.66
N TYR A 466 -3.88 -32.26 -2.93
CA TYR A 466 -3.49 -30.94 -3.45
C TYR A 466 -4.44 -29.80 -3.08
N LEU A 467 -5.75 -29.98 -3.29
CA LEU A 467 -6.76 -28.93 -3.06
C LEU A 467 -7.63 -29.16 -1.82
N ARG A 468 -7.33 -30.17 -0.98
CA ARG A 468 -8.13 -30.42 0.22
C ARG A 468 -7.93 -29.29 1.22
N GLY A 469 -9.01 -28.69 1.73
CA GLY A 469 -8.90 -27.55 2.65
C GLY A 469 -8.86 -26.17 1.97
N LEU A 470 -9.00 -26.11 0.63
CA LEU A 470 -8.97 -24.86 -0.13
C LEU A 470 -10.02 -23.85 0.36
N ASP A 471 -9.61 -22.60 0.53
CA ASP A 471 -10.49 -21.42 0.59
C ASP A 471 -10.81 -20.96 -0.84
N TYR A 472 -11.99 -21.35 -1.32
CA TYR A 472 -12.47 -21.09 -2.67
C TYR A 472 -13.47 -19.93 -2.68
N GLN A 473 -13.05 -18.80 -3.26
CA GLN A 473 -13.82 -17.57 -3.28
C GLN A 473 -14.30 -17.21 -4.69
N LEU A 474 -15.62 -17.23 -4.84
CA LEU A 474 -16.35 -16.83 -6.03
C LEU A 474 -16.91 -15.43 -5.82
N VAL A 475 -16.34 -14.45 -6.52
CA VAL A 475 -16.69 -13.03 -6.36
C VAL A 475 -17.20 -12.47 -7.68
N ASN A 476 -18.01 -11.41 -7.60
CA ASN A 476 -18.66 -10.78 -8.76
C ASN A 476 -19.45 -11.81 -9.60
N THR A 477 -20.41 -12.46 -8.95
CA THR A 477 -21.19 -13.55 -9.56
C THR A 477 -22.43 -13.05 -10.30
N ASN A 478 -22.84 -11.80 -10.08
CA ASN A 478 -23.93 -11.14 -10.79
C ASN A 478 -23.80 -9.61 -10.74
N LEU A 479 -23.93 -8.95 -11.90
CA LEU A 479 -23.89 -7.48 -12.03
C LEU A 479 -25.17 -6.80 -11.53
N ASN A 480 -26.29 -7.55 -11.45
CA ASN A 480 -27.58 -6.97 -11.10
C ASN A 480 -27.80 -6.96 -9.58
N LEU A 481 -28.04 -5.77 -9.04
CA LEU A 481 -28.53 -5.59 -7.68
C LEU A 481 -29.86 -6.34 -7.54
N ASN A 482 -29.98 -7.20 -6.52
CA ASN A 482 -31.17 -7.99 -6.15
C ASN A 482 -31.35 -9.36 -6.83
N THR A 483 -30.42 -9.83 -7.67
CA THR A 483 -30.43 -11.23 -8.11
C THR A 483 -29.59 -12.10 -7.17
N ASN A 484 -30.07 -13.31 -6.90
CA ASN A 484 -29.36 -14.25 -6.03
C ASN A 484 -27.96 -14.53 -6.62
N PRO A 485 -26.86 -14.19 -5.92
CA PRO A 485 -25.51 -14.34 -6.44
C PRO A 485 -25.01 -15.79 -6.45
N ARG A 486 -25.79 -16.74 -5.95
CA ARG A 486 -25.35 -18.12 -5.76
C ARG A 486 -25.50 -18.97 -7.02
N PRO A 487 -24.65 -20.00 -7.21
CA PRO A 487 -24.88 -21.05 -8.21
C PRO A 487 -26.28 -21.66 -8.10
N SER A 488 -26.83 -22.15 -9.19
CA SER A 488 -28.23 -22.63 -9.20
C SER A 488 -28.40 -23.96 -8.45
N GLY A 489 -29.58 -24.16 -7.87
CA GLY A 489 -29.97 -25.40 -7.18
C GLY A 489 -30.15 -25.24 -5.68
N THR A 490 -30.33 -26.37 -5.00
CA THR A 490 -30.43 -26.47 -3.54
C THR A 490 -29.10 -26.97 -2.99
N TYR A 491 -28.62 -26.37 -1.89
CA TYR A 491 -27.44 -26.87 -1.18
C TYR A 491 -27.84 -28.11 -0.37
N GLU A 492 -27.56 -29.29 -0.91
CA GLU A 492 -27.93 -30.58 -0.31
C GLU A 492 -26.99 -31.69 -0.82
N ALA A 493 -27.00 -32.82 -0.12
CA ALA A 493 -26.26 -34.00 -0.55
C ALA A 493 -26.83 -34.55 -1.86
N PRO A 494 -26.00 -34.85 -2.88
CA PRO A 494 -26.49 -35.50 -4.09
C PRO A 494 -26.86 -36.96 -3.86
N THR A 495 -27.66 -37.51 -4.77
CA THR A 495 -28.04 -38.94 -4.73
C THR A 495 -26.80 -39.83 -4.73
N GLY A 496 -26.72 -40.76 -3.78
CA GLY A 496 -25.60 -41.69 -3.64
C GLY A 496 -24.38 -41.13 -2.91
N TYR A 497 -24.47 -39.93 -2.34
CA TYR A 497 -23.40 -39.35 -1.51
C TYR A 497 -23.17 -40.15 -0.22
N ILE A 498 -21.91 -40.47 0.07
CA ILE A 498 -21.46 -41.09 1.31
C ILE A 498 -20.15 -40.41 1.74
N GLN A 499 -20.19 -39.63 2.81
CA GLN A 499 -19.02 -38.95 3.37
C GLN A 499 -17.83 -39.90 3.52
N GLY A 500 -16.70 -39.55 2.91
CA GLY A 500 -15.46 -40.33 2.96
C GLY A 500 -15.38 -41.49 1.97
N SER A 501 -16.44 -41.77 1.22
CA SER A 501 -16.53 -42.98 0.37
C SER A 501 -17.10 -42.76 -1.02
N ALA A 502 -18.03 -41.83 -1.23
CA ALA A 502 -18.65 -41.61 -2.53
C ALA A 502 -19.14 -40.16 -2.67
N ASN A 503 -18.81 -39.51 -3.77
CA ASN A 503 -19.30 -38.16 -4.10
C ASN A 503 -20.79 -38.10 -4.47
N GLY A 504 -21.43 -39.25 -4.72
CA GLY A 504 -22.76 -39.30 -5.32
C GLY A 504 -22.76 -38.81 -6.77
N THR A 505 -23.91 -38.35 -7.25
CA THR A 505 -24.05 -37.77 -8.60
C THR A 505 -24.75 -36.41 -8.51
N PRO A 506 -23.99 -35.31 -8.38
CA PRO A 506 -24.53 -33.96 -8.41
C PRO A 506 -25.31 -33.70 -9.71
N THR A 507 -26.53 -33.17 -9.58
CA THR A 507 -27.36 -32.73 -10.72
C THR A 507 -27.51 -31.21 -10.77
N SER A 508 -26.88 -30.48 -9.85
CA SER A 508 -26.81 -29.02 -9.84
C SER A 508 -25.48 -28.50 -9.28
N PRO A 509 -25.08 -27.27 -9.65
CA PRO A 509 -23.90 -26.61 -9.08
C PRO A 509 -23.89 -26.52 -7.54
N MET A 510 -25.06 -26.32 -6.91
CA MET A 510 -25.13 -26.27 -5.45
C MET A 510 -24.89 -27.63 -4.78
N GLN A 511 -25.27 -28.73 -5.42
CA GLN A 511 -24.90 -30.07 -4.96
C GLN A 511 -23.40 -30.34 -5.17
N ALA A 512 -22.79 -29.81 -6.24
CA ALA A 512 -21.35 -29.87 -6.44
C ALA A 512 -20.60 -29.13 -5.31
N ILE A 513 -21.05 -27.91 -4.93
CA ILE A 513 -20.52 -27.18 -3.78
C ILE A 513 -20.69 -27.99 -2.48
N TYR A 514 -21.83 -28.65 -2.28
CA TYR A 514 -22.01 -29.53 -1.12
C TYR A 514 -20.91 -30.59 -1.03
N VAL A 515 -20.59 -31.26 -2.14
CA VAL A 515 -19.51 -32.26 -2.17
C VAL A 515 -18.14 -31.61 -1.94
N LEU A 516 -17.83 -30.47 -2.57
CA LEU A 516 -16.56 -29.76 -2.35
C LEU A 516 -16.33 -29.44 -0.86
N VAL A 517 -17.37 -28.94 -0.19
CA VAL A 517 -17.32 -28.57 1.22
C VAL A 517 -17.18 -29.80 2.10
N ASN A 518 -18.10 -30.75 1.99
CA ASN A 518 -18.18 -31.86 2.94
C ASN A 518 -17.16 -32.96 2.63
N GLN A 519 -16.95 -33.32 1.36
CA GLN A 519 -16.05 -34.40 0.98
C GLN A 519 -14.59 -33.95 0.89
N TYR A 520 -14.34 -32.79 0.30
CA TYR A 520 -13.00 -32.24 0.07
C TYR A 520 -12.57 -31.18 1.09
N ASN A 521 -13.37 -30.99 2.15
CA ASN A 521 -13.07 -30.11 3.28
C ASN A 521 -12.80 -28.65 2.85
N MET A 522 -13.42 -28.18 1.78
CA MET A 522 -13.22 -26.81 1.28
C MET A 522 -14.09 -25.80 2.02
N THR A 523 -13.63 -24.57 2.13
CA THR A 523 -14.49 -23.43 2.46
C THR A 523 -14.87 -22.74 1.16
N VAL A 524 -16.16 -22.59 0.88
CA VAL A 524 -16.64 -21.91 -0.33
C VAL A 524 -17.35 -20.62 0.06
N THR A 525 -16.83 -19.49 -0.43
CA THR A 525 -17.43 -18.17 -0.22
C THR A 525 -17.96 -17.64 -1.54
N VAL A 526 -19.22 -17.19 -1.55
CA VAL A 526 -19.85 -16.55 -2.71
C VAL A 526 -20.18 -15.10 -2.37
N LEU A 527 -19.71 -14.16 -3.19
CA LEU A 527 -19.86 -12.71 -3.00
C LEU A 527 -20.45 -12.05 -4.26
N ASN A 528 -21.46 -11.20 -4.07
CA ASN A 528 -21.89 -10.26 -5.11
C ASN A 528 -20.89 -9.10 -5.29
N GLU A 529 -21.09 -8.25 -6.31
CA GLU A 529 -20.18 -7.13 -6.64
C GLU A 529 -19.92 -6.16 -5.49
N LEU A 530 -20.89 -5.98 -4.59
CA LEU A 530 -20.80 -5.05 -3.47
C LEU A 530 -20.25 -5.69 -2.19
N GLY A 531 -19.96 -6.99 -2.19
CA GLY A 531 -19.56 -7.73 -0.98
C GLY A 531 -20.67 -7.89 0.06
N ASN A 532 -21.91 -7.49 -0.26
CA ASN A 532 -23.05 -7.43 0.67
C ASN A 532 -23.94 -8.69 0.65
N GLY A 533 -23.85 -9.50 -0.41
CA GLY A 533 -24.53 -10.80 -0.52
C GLY A 533 -23.50 -11.90 -0.34
N LYS A 534 -23.24 -12.28 0.91
CA LYS A 534 -22.21 -13.25 1.30
C LYS A 534 -22.84 -14.56 1.76
N ASP A 535 -22.68 -15.60 0.96
CA ASP A 535 -22.92 -16.98 1.40
C ASP A 535 -21.57 -17.64 1.71
N ILE A 536 -21.47 -18.30 2.87
CA ILE A 536 -20.28 -19.05 3.28
C ILE A 536 -20.70 -20.48 3.59
N TYR A 537 -20.06 -21.43 2.93
CA TYR A 537 -20.23 -22.86 3.16
C TYR A 537 -18.93 -23.43 3.72
N THR A 538 -19.00 -24.02 4.91
CA THR A 538 -17.84 -24.60 5.62
C THR A 538 -18.08 -26.07 5.93
N PRO A 539 -17.02 -26.89 6.02
CA PRO A 539 -17.13 -28.33 6.32
C PRO A 539 -17.83 -28.66 7.63
#